data_AF-A0A6N7C173-F1
#
_entry.id   AF-A0A6N7C173-F1
#
_cell.length_a   1.000
_cell.length_b   1.000
_cell.length_c   1.000
_cell.angle_alpha   90.00
_cell.angle_beta   90.00
_cell.angle_gamma   90.00
#
_symmetry.space_group_name_H-M   'P 1'
#
loop_
_entity.id
_entity.type
_entity.pdbx_description
1 polymer ?
#
loop_
_entity_poly.entity_id
_entity_poly.type
_entity_poly.pdbx_seq_one_letter_code
_entity_poly.pdbx_strand_id
1 'polypeptide(L)'
;MPASLPHLSSASPMTIEDGLLSTATWLASPNYNVRPKGLSIDAIVVHNISLPPNEFGACDANGRHYVKALFTNQLDWDAHPYFQTIKGAEVSAHLFIERDGAITQFVNFNERAWHAGRSSYLGRPECNDYSIGIELEGSDFVSFTSAQYEKLAGVIVAIYKAYPKTRRHLTGHSDIAPGRKTDPGNFFEWARLREGISKITMI
;
A
#
# COMPACT_ATOMS: atom_id res chain seq x y z
N MET A 1 -5.32 36.72 -27.67
CA MET A 1 -6.13 35.74 -26.93
C MET A 1 -5.16 34.83 -26.18
N PRO A 2 -5.01 34.91 -24.86
CA PRO A 2 -4.23 33.90 -24.15
C PRO A 2 -5.08 32.63 -24.03
N ALA A 3 -4.49 31.50 -24.37
CA ALA A 3 -5.12 30.19 -24.26
C ALA A 3 -5.45 29.88 -22.80
N SER A 4 -6.67 29.41 -22.56
CA SER A 4 -7.16 28.95 -21.27
C SER A 4 -6.30 27.79 -20.77
N LEU A 5 -5.70 27.94 -19.59
CA LEU A 5 -5.09 26.83 -18.86
C LEU A 5 -6.15 25.76 -18.59
N PRO A 6 -5.85 24.47 -18.80
CA PRO A 6 -6.79 23.42 -18.48
C PRO A 6 -7.03 23.41 -16.96
N HIS A 7 -8.30 23.52 -16.57
CA HIS A 7 -8.74 23.30 -15.20
C HIS A 7 -8.26 21.90 -14.77
N LEU A 8 -7.32 21.86 -13.82
CA LEU A 8 -7.06 20.66 -13.03
C LEU A 8 -8.39 20.28 -12.37
N SER A 9 -9.03 19.22 -12.88
CA SER A 9 -10.19 18.63 -12.24
C SER A 9 -9.80 18.25 -10.82
N SER A 10 -10.34 18.95 -9.83
CA SER A 10 -10.13 18.60 -8.42
C SER A 10 -10.87 17.29 -8.18
N ALA A 11 -10.16 16.17 -8.29
CA ALA A 11 -10.70 14.88 -7.89
C ALA A 11 -11.26 15.01 -6.46
N SER A 12 -12.48 14.51 -6.24
CA SER A 12 -13.11 14.53 -4.93
C SER A 12 -12.18 13.93 -3.87
N PRO A 13 -12.10 14.52 -2.67
CA PRO A 13 -11.21 14.03 -1.63
C PRO A 13 -11.57 12.59 -1.25
N MET A 14 -10.57 11.73 -1.11
CA MET A 14 -10.76 10.37 -0.62
C MET A 14 -11.22 10.42 0.85
N THR A 15 -12.15 9.53 1.20
CA THR A 15 -12.70 9.39 2.55
C THR A 15 -12.58 7.94 3.00
N ILE A 16 -12.52 7.74 4.33
CA ILE A 16 -12.56 6.41 4.94
C ILE A 16 -13.77 6.37 5.86
N GLU A 17 -14.67 5.42 5.60
CA GLU A 17 -15.86 5.16 6.40
C GLU A 17 -15.82 3.70 6.85
N ASP A 18 -15.95 3.47 8.16
CA ASP A 18 -15.86 2.14 8.77
C ASP A 18 -14.66 1.29 8.31
N GLY A 19 -13.53 1.95 8.03
CA GLY A 19 -12.28 1.32 7.59
C GLY A 19 -12.22 0.95 6.10
N LEU A 20 -13.18 1.38 5.28
CA LEU A 20 -13.20 1.25 3.83
C LEU A 20 -12.88 2.58 3.14
N LEU A 21 -11.98 2.55 2.16
CA LEU A 21 -11.60 3.71 1.35
C LEU A 21 -12.59 3.90 0.19
N SER A 22 -13.20 5.09 0.07
CA SER A 22 -14.29 5.36 -0.89
C SER A 22 -13.92 5.23 -2.38
N THR A 23 -12.64 5.27 -2.73
CA THR A 23 -12.16 5.19 -4.11
C THR A 23 -11.49 3.85 -4.46
N ALA A 24 -11.39 2.92 -3.49
CA ALA A 24 -10.77 1.62 -3.73
C ALA A 24 -11.77 0.60 -4.26
N THR A 25 -11.30 -0.26 -5.16
CA THR A 25 -12.00 -1.51 -5.46
C THR A 25 -11.81 -2.48 -4.30
N TRP A 26 -12.90 -2.96 -3.71
CA TRP A 26 -12.83 -3.96 -2.64
C TRP A 26 -12.59 -5.36 -3.22
N LEU A 27 -11.57 -6.05 -2.70
CA LEU A 27 -11.26 -7.43 -3.02
C LEU A 27 -10.81 -8.17 -1.76
N ALA A 28 -11.77 -8.74 -1.03
CA ALA A 28 -11.53 -9.32 0.29
C ALA A 28 -10.40 -10.37 0.29
N SER A 29 -9.39 -10.15 1.13
CA SER A 29 -8.39 -11.17 1.46
C SER A 29 -8.86 -12.01 2.65
N PRO A 30 -8.61 -13.33 2.66
CA PRO A 30 -8.77 -14.16 3.85
C PRO A 30 -7.64 -13.97 4.87
N ASN A 31 -6.53 -13.34 4.48
CA ASN A 31 -5.31 -13.23 5.27
C ASN A 31 -5.35 -12.00 6.18
N TYR A 32 -6.20 -12.04 7.21
CA TYR A 32 -6.25 -11.01 8.24
C TYR A 32 -6.75 -11.60 9.55
N ASN A 33 -6.62 -10.83 10.63
CA ASN A 33 -7.26 -11.15 11.90
C ASN A 33 -7.50 -9.88 12.72
N VAL A 34 -8.15 -10.03 13.87
CA VAL A 34 -8.42 -8.91 14.77
C VAL A 34 -7.11 -8.34 15.36
N ARG A 35 -6.98 -7.01 15.40
CA ARG A 35 -5.87 -6.32 16.07
C ARG A 35 -5.90 -6.60 17.59
N PRO A 36 -4.75 -6.68 18.28
CA PRO A 36 -4.74 -6.84 19.73
C PRO A 36 -5.52 -5.74 20.45
N LYS A 37 -6.23 -6.11 21.51
CA LYS A 37 -7.04 -5.17 22.31
C LYS A 37 -6.18 -4.06 22.91
N GLY A 38 -6.71 -2.84 22.92
CA GLY A 38 -6.08 -1.68 23.54
C GLY A 38 -5.00 -1.00 22.69
N LEU A 39 -4.69 -1.54 21.50
CA LEU A 39 -3.80 -0.87 20.55
C LEU A 39 -4.59 0.03 19.61
N SER A 40 -4.08 1.25 19.40
CA SER A 40 -4.56 2.11 18.32
C SER A 40 -3.80 1.87 17.03
N ILE A 41 -4.47 2.09 15.90
CA ILE A 41 -3.81 2.24 14.61
C ILE A 41 -3.09 3.59 14.62
N ASP A 42 -1.76 3.54 14.56
CA ASP A 42 -0.92 4.72 14.75
C ASP A 42 0.31 4.77 13.84
N ALA A 43 0.47 3.84 12.89
CA ALA A 43 1.50 3.90 11.86
C ALA A 43 1.00 3.55 10.45
N ILE A 44 1.73 4.01 9.42
CA ILE A 44 1.56 3.63 8.02
C ILE A 44 2.90 3.11 7.53
N VAL A 45 2.89 1.93 6.91
CA VAL A 45 4.08 1.31 6.31
C VAL A 45 3.89 1.26 4.80
N VAL A 46 4.82 1.88 4.08
CA VAL A 46 4.88 1.84 2.61
C VAL A 46 5.75 0.68 2.17
N HIS A 47 5.24 -0.07 1.21
CA HIS A 47 5.86 -1.25 0.62
C HIS A 47 5.95 -1.11 -0.89
N ASN A 48 6.72 -2.00 -1.53
CA ASN A 48 6.57 -2.26 -2.95
C ASN A 48 6.50 -3.76 -3.22
N ILE A 49 5.83 -4.10 -4.32
CA ILE A 49 5.71 -5.48 -4.78
C ILE A 49 5.53 -5.51 -6.31
N SER A 50 6.08 -6.54 -6.94
CA SER A 50 5.83 -6.94 -8.33
C SER A 50 5.87 -8.45 -8.41
N LEU A 51 4.94 -9.05 -9.16
CA LEU A 51 4.87 -10.49 -9.37
C LEU A 51 4.55 -10.79 -10.83
N PRO A 52 5.45 -11.44 -11.59
CA PRO A 52 6.83 -11.78 -11.22
C PRO A 52 7.71 -10.57 -10.83
N PRO A 53 8.86 -10.76 -10.17
CA PRO A 53 9.69 -9.65 -9.74
C PRO A 53 10.11 -8.75 -10.89
N ASN A 54 9.91 -7.43 -10.72
CA ASN A 54 10.14 -6.38 -11.74
C ASN A 54 9.23 -6.44 -12.97
N GLU A 55 8.16 -7.23 -12.94
CA GLU A 55 7.10 -7.22 -13.93
C GLU A 55 5.84 -6.58 -13.34
N PHE A 56 5.21 -5.70 -14.11
CA PHE A 56 4.09 -4.86 -13.65
C PHE A 56 2.86 -5.10 -14.51
N GLY A 57 1.67 -5.06 -13.90
CA GLY A 57 0.39 -5.36 -14.57
C GLY A 57 0.27 -6.82 -15.00
N ALA A 58 1.13 -7.71 -14.47
CA ALA A 58 1.18 -9.10 -14.87
C ALA A 58 -0.04 -9.87 -14.33
N CYS A 59 -0.71 -10.57 -15.25
CA CYS A 59 -1.95 -11.28 -15.01
C CYS A 59 -1.84 -12.74 -15.46
N ASP A 60 -2.68 -13.59 -14.89
CA ASP A 60 -2.93 -14.93 -15.41
C ASP A 60 -3.74 -14.91 -16.72
N ALA A 61 -3.97 -16.08 -17.31
CA ALA A 61 -4.72 -16.25 -18.56
C ALA A 61 -6.18 -15.76 -18.48
N ASN A 62 -6.74 -15.58 -17.28
CA ASN A 62 -8.09 -15.08 -17.05
C ASN A 62 -8.11 -13.57 -16.74
N GLY A 63 -6.96 -12.90 -16.82
CA GLY A 63 -6.83 -11.47 -16.51
C GLY A 63 -6.74 -11.17 -15.01
N ARG A 64 -6.51 -12.17 -14.16
CA ARG A 64 -6.31 -11.95 -12.73
C ARG A 64 -4.88 -11.48 -12.46
N HIS A 65 -4.75 -10.29 -11.90
CA HIS A 65 -3.46 -9.74 -11.51
C HIS A 65 -2.76 -10.61 -10.45
N TYR A 66 -1.48 -10.96 -10.66
CA TYR A 66 -0.77 -11.91 -9.79
C TYR A 66 -0.60 -11.44 -8.35
N VAL A 67 -0.30 -10.15 -8.12
CA VAL A 67 -0.27 -9.57 -6.76
C VAL A 67 -1.63 -9.71 -6.05
N LYS A 68 -2.73 -9.39 -6.76
CA LYS A 68 -4.09 -9.56 -6.22
C LYS A 68 -4.37 -11.03 -5.91
N ALA A 69 -3.90 -11.94 -6.75
CA ALA A 69 -4.02 -13.39 -6.55
C ALA A 69 -3.24 -13.86 -5.32
N LEU A 70 -2.00 -13.38 -5.10
CA LEU A 70 -1.19 -13.70 -3.92
C LEU A 70 -1.93 -13.28 -2.64
N PHE A 71 -2.36 -12.01 -2.57
CA PHE A 71 -3.02 -11.49 -1.37
C PHE A 71 -4.40 -12.11 -1.11
N THR A 72 -4.94 -12.89 -2.04
CA THR A 72 -6.24 -13.56 -1.89
C THR A 72 -6.13 -15.10 -1.90
N ASN A 73 -4.93 -15.64 -1.69
CA ASN A 73 -4.63 -17.08 -1.67
C ASN A 73 -5.06 -17.85 -2.93
N GLN A 74 -4.95 -17.19 -4.08
CA GLN A 74 -5.43 -17.70 -5.37
C GLN A 74 -4.35 -17.58 -6.45
N LEU A 75 -3.10 -17.35 -6.07
CA LEU A 75 -1.98 -17.38 -7.00
C LEU A 75 -1.78 -18.82 -7.51
N ASP A 76 -1.81 -18.99 -8.82
CA ASP A 76 -1.32 -20.22 -9.44
C ASP A 76 0.19 -20.29 -9.26
N TRP A 77 0.63 -21.19 -8.38
CA TRP A 77 2.04 -21.36 -8.06
C TRP A 77 2.86 -21.83 -9.26
N ASP A 78 2.24 -22.53 -10.21
CA ASP A 78 2.93 -23.11 -11.36
C ASP A 78 3.04 -22.12 -12.54
N ALA A 79 2.39 -20.95 -12.45
CA ALA A 79 2.40 -19.93 -13.49
C ALA A 79 3.76 -19.24 -13.71
N HIS A 80 4.65 -19.26 -12.71
CA HIS A 80 6.01 -18.71 -12.84
C HIS A 80 6.99 -19.38 -11.86
N PRO A 81 8.26 -19.66 -12.24
CA PRO A 81 9.23 -20.31 -11.35
C PRO A 81 9.44 -19.58 -10.02
N TYR A 82 9.41 -18.24 -10.02
CA TYR A 82 9.51 -17.45 -8.79
C TYR A 82 8.38 -17.76 -7.79
N PHE A 83 7.16 -18.06 -8.27
CA PHE A 83 6.01 -18.30 -7.39
C PHE A 83 6.21 -19.57 -6.55
N GLN A 84 7.00 -20.54 -7.02
CA GLN A 84 7.38 -21.70 -6.21
C GLN A 84 8.20 -21.31 -4.97
N THR A 85 8.98 -20.23 -5.03
CA THR A 85 9.81 -19.76 -3.91
C THR A 85 9.00 -19.12 -2.78
N ILE A 86 7.77 -18.70 -3.08
CA ILE A 86 6.82 -18.09 -2.15
C ILE A 86 5.57 -18.96 -1.97
N LYS A 87 5.62 -20.24 -2.38
CA LYS A 87 4.49 -21.15 -2.36
C LYS A 87 3.96 -21.36 -0.95
N GLY A 88 2.65 -21.20 -0.79
CA GLY A 88 1.98 -21.29 0.51
C GLY A 88 2.16 -20.06 1.39
N ALA A 89 2.74 -18.97 0.88
CA ALA A 89 2.76 -17.71 1.60
C ALA A 89 1.32 -17.20 1.82
N GLU A 90 0.99 -16.94 3.08
CA GLU A 90 -0.24 -16.27 3.47
C GLU A 90 0.12 -14.86 3.94
N VAL A 91 -0.08 -13.90 3.04
CA VAL A 91 0.26 -12.48 3.25
C VAL A 91 -0.84 -11.60 2.68
N SER A 92 -0.92 -10.37 3.18
CA SER A 92 -1.84 -9.36 2.67
C SER A 92 -1.32 -7.98 3.00
N ALA A 93 -1.85 -6.98 2.30
CA ALA A 93 -1.77 -5.58 2.69
C ALA A 93 -3.18 -5.01 2.81
N HIS A 94 -3.31 -3.81 3.36
CA HIS A 94 -4.61 -3.14 3.34
C HIS A 94 -4.91 -2.65 1.93
N LEU A 95 -3.93 -2.02 1.29
CA LEU A 95 -4.06 -1.44 -0.06
C LEU A 95 -2.97 -1.92 -1.01
N PHE A 96 -3.31 -1.97 -2.29
CA PHE A 96 -2.39 -2.06 -3.41
C PHE A 96 -2.70 -0.95 -4.41
N ILE A 97 -1.66 -0.22 -4.84
CA ILE A 97 -1.76 0.84 -5.84
C ILE A 97 -0.94 0.45 -7.07
N GLU A 98 -1.64 0.14 -8.15
CA GLU A 98 -1.08 -0.26 -9.44
C GLU A 98 -0.35 0.90 -10.13
N ARG A 99 0.45 0.61 -11.17
CA ARG A 99 1.25 1.63 -11.88
C ARG A 99 0.42 2.79 -12.43
N ASP A 100 -0.82 2.54 -12.82
CA ASP A 100 -1.76 3.54 -13.35
C ASP A 100 -2.51 4.30 -12.26
N GLY A 101 -2.31 3.96 -10.98
CA GLY A 101 -2.99 4.56 -9.84
C GLY A 101 -4.33 3.94 -9.49
N ALA A 102 -4.72 2.80 -10.10
CA ALA A 102 -5.84 2.02 -9.59
C ALA A 102 -5.54 1.54 -8.17
N ILE A 103 -6.56 1.62 -7.29
CA ILE A 103 -6.44 1.24 -5.88
C ILE A 103 -7.32 0.03 -5.62
N THR A 104 -6.73 -1.03 -5.09
CA THR A 104 -7.45 -2.18 -4.56
C THR A 104 -7.29 -2.22 -3.03
N GLN A 105 -8.39 -2.42 -2.30
CA GLN A 105 -8.37 -2.65 -0.87
C GLN A 105 -8.73 -4.10 -0.56
N PHE A 106 -7.89 -4.77 0.23
CA PHE A 106 -8.07 -6.19 0.57
C PHE A 106 -8.51 -6.45 2.00
N VAL A 107 -8.05 -5.60 2.92
CA VAL A 107 -8.31 -5.72 4.35
C VAL A 107 -8.87 -4.40 4.83
N ASN A 108 -9.93 -4.47 5.65
CA ASN A 108 -10.50 -3.31 6.30
C ASN A 108 -9.43 -2.69 7.22
N PHE A 109 -9.26 -1.36 7.21
CA PHE A 109 -8.20 -0.72 8.01
C PHE A 109 -8.31 -1.00 9.52
N ASN A 110 -9.51 -1.30 10.02
CA ASN A 110 -9.73 -1.65 11.43
C ASN A 110 -9.22 -3.06 11.79
N GLU A 111 -8.98 -3.91 10.79
CA GLU A 111 -8.45 -5.26 10.94
C GLU A 111 -6.93 -5.29 10.76
N ARG A 112 -6.29 -6.38 11.17
CA ARG A 112 -4.85 -6.61 11.05
C ARG A 112 -4.52 -7.34 9.75
N ALA A 113 -3.99 -6.64 8.76
CA ALA A 113 -3.34 -7.27 7.59
C ALA A 113 -1.97 -7.87 7.94
N TRP A 114 -1.45 -8.76 7.09
CA TRP A 114 -0.20 -9.50 7.31
C TRP A 114 0.91 -9.05 6.35
N HIS A 115 1.40 -7.81 6.53
CA HIS A 115 2.32 -7.16 5.57
C HIS A 115 3.76 -6.99 6.10
N ALA A 116 3.92 -6.72 7.40
CA ALA A 116 5.21 -6.34 7.97
C ALA A 116 6.09 -7.53 8.38
N GLY A 117 5.48 -8.69 8.67
CA GLY A 117 6.16 -9.81 9.32
C GLY A 117 6.87 -9.39 10.62
N ARG A 118 7.95 -10.10 10.99
CA ARG A 118 8.79 -9.73 12.14
C ARG A 118 9.44 -8.36 11.92
N SER A 119 9.07 -7.39 12.75
CA SER A 119 9.39 -5.98 12.55
C SER A 119 9.35 -5.21 13.88
N SER A 120 10.01 -4.05 13.95
CA SER A 120 9.97 -3.14 15.09
C SER A 120 10.07 -1.69 14.64
N TYR A 121 9.18 -0.82 15.15
CA TYR A 121 9.19 0.61 14.87
C TYR A 121 9.33 1.39 16.18
N LEU A 122 10.37 2.22 16.29
CA LEU A 122 10.70 2.96 17.52
C LEU A 122 10.80 2.06 18.77
N GLY A 123 11.30 0.83 18.59
CA GLY A 123 11.44 -0.16 19.66
C GLY A 123 10.18 -0.97 19.97
N ARG A 124 9.03 -0.66 19.36
CA ARG A 124 7.78 -1.42 19.50
C ARG A 124 7.75 -2.57 18.47
N PRO A 125 7.67 -3.83 18.91
CA PRO A 125 7.63 -4.98 18.00
C PRO A 125 6.25 -5.17 17.36
N GLU A 126 6.18 -6.07 16.37
CA GLU A 126 4.95 -6.55 15.73
C GLU A 126 4.15 -5.43 15.03
N CYS A 127 4.76 -4.80 14.02
CA CYS A 127 4.19 -3.62 13.37
C CYS A 127 2.80 -3.86 12.75
N ASN A 128 2.46 -5.09 12.35
CA ASN A 128 1.12 -5.42 11.85
C ASN A 128 0.03 -4.98 12.85
N ASP A 129 0.27 -5.10 14.16
CA ASP A 129 -0.72 -4.87 15.20
C ASP A 129 -1.29 -3.44 15.20
N TYR A 130 -0.48 -2.44 14.80
CA TYR A 130 -0.81 -1.02 14.90
C TYR A 130 -0.58 -0.22 13.61
N SER A 131 -0.20 -0.87 12.51
CA SER A 131 0.05 -0.19 11.25
C SER A 131 -0.92 -0.55 10.12
N ILE A 132 -1.02 0.37 9.17
CA ILE A 132 -1.65 0.18 7.87
C ILE A 132 -0.55 -0.02 6.82
N GLY A 133 -0.46 -1.23 6.25
CA GLY A 133 0.36 -1.53 5.08
C GLY A 133 -0.26 -1.10 3.76
N ILE A 134 0.49 -0.34 2.95
CA ILE A 134 0.15 0.08 1.59
C ILE A 134 1.24 -0.40 0.63
N GLU A 135 0.85 -1.21 -0.35
CA GLU A 135 1.72 -1.74 -1.40
C GLU A 135 1.65 -0.86 -2.64
N LEU A 136 2.80 -0.43 -3.15
CA LEU A 136 2.90 0.14 -4.48
C LEU A 136 3.40 -0.91 -5.47
N GLU A 137 2.76 -1.03 -6.62
CA GLU A 137 3.31 -1.83 -7.69
C GLU A 137 4.64 -1.25 -8.17
N GLY A 138 5.72 -2.02 -8.05
CA GLY A 138 7.05 -1.51 -8.34
C GLY A 138 8.16 -2.42 -7.85
N SER A 139 9.36 -1.85 -7.77
CA SER A 139 10.56 -2.50 -7.29
C SER A 139 11.57 -1.49 -6.77
N ASP A 140 12.57 -1.97 -6.03
CA ASP A 140 13.67 -1.16 -5.51
C ASP A 140 14.61 -0.60 -6.60
N PHE A 141 14.33 -0.88 -7.88
CA PHE A 141 15.20 -0.58 -9.02
C PHE A 141 14.55 0.31 -10.08
N VAL A 142 13.29 0.72 -9.88
CA VAL A 142 12.52 1.49 -10.87
C VAL A 142 11.70 2.57 -10.17
N SER A 143 11.69 3.78 -10.74
CA SER A 143 10.89 4.91 -10.23
C SER A 143 9.40 4.61 -10.20
N PHE A 144 8.70 5.06 -9.16
CA PHE A 144 7.23 5.01 -9.07
C PHE A 144 6.57 6.09 -9.94
N THR A 145 5.36 5.83 -10.42
CA THR A 145 4.67 6.74 -11.36
C THR A 145 4.08 7.96 -10.66
N SER A 146 3.82 9.02 -11.43
CA SER A 146 3.10 10.20 -10.90
C SER A 146 1.72 9.85 -10.37
N ALA A 147 1.00 8.96 -11.08
CA ALA A 147 -0.31 8.49 -10.63
C ALA A 147 -0.22 7.79 -9.27
N GLN A 148 0.80 6.97 -9.03
CA GLN A 148 1.00 6.32 -7.73
C GLN A 148 1.25 7.34 -6.61
N TYR A 149 2.10 8.35 -6.82
CA TYR A 149 2.33 9.38 -5.80
C TYR A 149 1.09 10.22 -5.51
N GLU A 150 0.33 10.61 -6.54
CA GLU A 150 -0.92 11.36 -6.38
C GLU A 150 -1.95 10.57 -5.57
N LYS A 151 -2.12 9.29 -5.90
CA LYS A 151 -3.05 8.40 -5.19
C LYS A 151 -2.58 8.11 -3.77
N LEU A 152 -1.31 7.80 -3.57
CA LEU A 152 -0.74 7.55 -2.25
C LEU A 152 -0.86 8.77 -1.34
N ALA A 153 -0.62 9.99 -1.85
CA ALA A 153 -0.80 11.22 -1.08
C ALA A 153 -2.27 11.40 -0.63
N GLY A 154 -3.23 11.20 -1.54
CA GLY A 154 -4.66 11.26 -1.23
C GLY A 154 -5.09 10.23 -0.19
N VAL A 155 -4.62 8.99 -0.33
CA VAL A 155 -4.85 7.89 0.62
C VAL A 155 -4.31 8.25 2.00
N ILE A 156 -3.05 8.70 2.09
CA ILE A 156 -2.43 9.04 3.37
C ILE A 156 -3.16 10.18 4.06
N VAL A 157 -3.62 11.19 3.31
CA VAL A 157 -4.45 12.27 3.90
C VAL A 157 -5.78 11.72 4.43
N ALA A 158 -6.43 10.81 3.71
CA ALA A 158 -7.65 10.16 4.21
C ALA A 158 -7.38 9.35 5.49
N ILE A 159 -6.27 8.60 5.54
CA ILE A 159 -5.83 7.86 6.73
C ILE A 159 -5.53 8.83 7.89
N TYR A 160 -4.87 9.96 7.65
CA TYR A 160 -4.61 10.96 8.69
C TYR A 160 -5.90 11.56 9.27
N LYS A 161 -6.96 11.65 8.48
CA LYS A 161 -8.28 12.12 8.95
C LYS A 161 -8.99 11.05 9.79
N ALA A 162 -9.03 9.80 9.31
CA ALA A 162 -9.72 8.71 10.00
C ALA A 162 -8.96 8.11 11.20
N TYR A 163 -7.62 8.12 11.14
CA TYR A 163 -6.71 7.57 12.14
C TYR A 163 -5.64 8.60 12.53
N PRO A 164 -5.98 9.69 13.26
CA PRO A 164 -5.09 10.85 13.45
C PRO A 164 -3.73 10.57 14.09
N LYS A 165 -3.61 9.48 14.87
CA LYS A 165 -2.33 9.08 15.48
C LYS A 165 -1.26 8.71 14.46
N THR A 166 -1.65 8.35 13.24
CA THR A 166 -0.72 8.02 12.13
C THR A 166 0.05 9.21 11.57
N ARG A 167 -0.37 10.46 11.82
CA ARG A 167 0.14 11.67 11.16
C ARG A 167 1.65 11.88 11.24
N ARG A 168 2.31 11.32 12.25
CA ARG A 168 3.76 11.42 12.48
C ARG A 168 4.52 10.12 12.26
N HIS A 169 3.83 9.07 11.83
CA HIS A 169 4.34 7.70 11.79
C HIS A 169 4.11 7.09 10.41
N LEU A 170 4.81 7.65 9.44
CA LEU A 170 4.85 7.18 8.06
C LEU A 170 6.29 6.73 7.76
N THR A 171 6.45 5.47 7.38
CA THR A 171 7.76 4.80 7.26
C THR A 171 7.75 3.76 6.15
N GLY A 172 8.93 3.32 5.69
CA GLY A 172 9.08 2.20 4.77
C GLY A 172 9.21 0.87 5.50
N HIS A 173 9.02 -0.24 4.78
CA HIS A 173 9.24 -1.58 5.33
C HIS A 173 10.71 -1.81 5.74
N SER A 174 11.65 -1.24 5.00
CA SER A 174 13.08 -1.28 5.27
C SER A 174 13.44 -0.63 6.61
N ASP A 175 12.71 0.40 7.02
CA ASP A 175 12.95 1.09 8.30
C ASP A 175 12.54 0.23 9.50
N ILE A 176 11.48 -0.57 9.37
CA ILE A 176 10.94 -1.41 10.47
C ILE A 176 11.53 -2.81 10.50
N ALA A 177 12.22 -3.22 9.43
CA ALA A 177 12.83 -4.55 9.29
C ALA A 177 14.22 -4.48 8.62
N PRO A 178 15.15 -3.69 9.18
CA PRO A 178 16.48 -3.50 8.58
C PRO A 178 17.24 -4.82 8.48
N GLY A 179 17.93 -5.02 7.36
CA GLY A 179 18.68 -6.24 7.06
C GLY A 179 17.83 -7.41 6.56
N ARG A 180 16.49 -7.34 6.67
CA ARG A 180 15.56 -8.35 6.13
C ARG A 180 14.80 -7.83 4.91
N LYS A 181 14.41 -6.55 4.90
CA LYS A 181 13.60 -5.93 3.86
C LYS A 181 14.26 -4.65 3.36
N THR A 182 14.08 -4.37 2.08
CA THR A 182 14.67 -3.23 1.37
C THR A 182 13.62 -2.31 0.77
N ASP A 183 12.38 -2.79 0.61
CA ASP A 183 11.24 -2.02 0.12
C ASP A 183 10.85 -0.86 1.07
N PRO A 184 10.43 0.32 0.56
CA PRO A 184 10.12 0.62 -0.85
C PRO A 184 11.33 1.03 -1.71
N GLY A 185 12.55 0.92 -1.17
CA GLY A 185 13.80 1.11 -1.91
C GLY A 185 14.17 2.56 -2.21
N ASN A 186 15.34 2.74 -2.82
CA ASN A 186 15.93 4.07 -3.09
C ASN A 186 15.20 4.87 -4.18
N PHE A 187 14.36 4.21 -4.98
CA PHE A 187 13.56 4.85 -6.02
C PHE A 187 12.23 5.39 -5.50
N PHE A 188 11.93 5.17 -4.23
CA PHE A 188 10.80 5.80 -3.54
C PHE A 188 11.18 7.18 -3.00
N GLU A 189 10.58 8.21 -3.59
CA GLU A 189 10.87 9.63 -3.37
C GLU A 189 10.03 10.17 -2.19
N TRP A 190 10.51 9.96 -0.96
CA TRP A 190 9.84 10.46 0.25
C TRP A 190 9.53 11.96 0.22
N ALA A 191 10.43 12.78 -0.35
CA ALA A 191 10.23 14.23 -0.46
C ALA A 191 9.02 14.56 -1.35
N ARG A 192 8.91 13.90 -2.50
CA ARG A 192 7.80 14.05 -3.45
C ARG A 192 6.47 13.66 -2.81
N LEU A 193 6.44 12.55 -2.08
CA LEU A 193 5.24 12.15 -1.35
C LEU A 193 4.82 13.20 -0.31
N ARG A 194 5.76 13.67 0.51
CA ARG A 194 5.49 14.68 1.55
C ARG A 194 4.98 16.00 0.96
N GLU A 195 5.53 16.41 -0.18
CA GLU A 195 5.05 17.58 -0.91
C GLU A 195 3.60 17.37 -1.38
N GLY A 196 3.28 16.21 -1.96
CA GLY A 196 1.92 15.85 -2.37
C GLY A 196 0.93 15.88 -1.20
N ILE A 197 1.29 15.28 -0.06
CA ILE A 197 0.48 15.31 1.17
C ILE A 197 0.26 16.76 1.63
N SER A 198 1.32 17.57 1.66
CA SER A 198 1.24 18.97 2.09
C SER A 198 0.27 19.77 1.23
N LYS A 199 0.36 19.64 -0.10
CA LYS A 199 -0.51 20.32 -1.06
C LYS A 199 -1.99 20.01 -0.80
N ILE A 200 -2.33 18.76 -0.53
CA ILE A 200 -3.71 18.35 -0.25
C ILE A 200 -4.18 18.89 1.11
N THR A 201 -3.32 18.93 2.13
CA THR A 201 -3.71 19.41 3.47
C THR A 201 -3.79 20.93 3.61
N MET A 202 -3.25 21.68 2.65
CA MET A 202 -3.32 23.15 2.60
C MET A 202 -4.58 23.67 1.89
N ILE A 203 -5.34 22.78 1.26
CA ILE A 203 -6.65 23.04 0.63
C ILE A 203 -7.74 22.69 1.66
#